data_AF-A0A357ZKV7-F1
#
_entry.id   AF-A0A357ZKV7-F1
#
_cell.length_a   1.000
_cell.length_b   1.000
_cell.length_c   1.000
_cell.angle_alpha   90.00
_cell.angle_beta   90.00
_cell.angle_gamma   90.00
#
_symmetry.space_group_name_H-M   'P 1'
#
loop_
_entity.id
_entity.type
_entity.pdbx_description
1 polymer ?
#
loop_
_entity_poly.entity_id
_entity_poly.type
_entity_poly.pdbx_seq_one_letter_code
_entity_poly.pdbx_strand_id
1 'polypeptide(L)'
;MRQPQPQAALVCIEPDSGRVAALVGGLDFTTSSFNRATQARRPAGSVFKPFVYAVALEQGWRPDSFIDGTPLTKDTDEGPWSPKNADGEYQDKISLSRALAISSNVAAVRLLRQVGIEPVRELARQAGIVSPMPADLSLALGTVDVSLLEMTAAFAIFADDGMFHEPLFIDHIETADGQYISGGGAGRRVLPEETARRMKMMLTGVVRQGTGSLAALPVAVAGKTGTSNDNRDAWFIGFTHQYLAGVWVGFDHNQGLGDKEGGGRTAAPIWRNFMREVE
;
A
#
# COMPACT_ATOMS: atom_id res chain seq x y z
N MET A 1 31.91 -16.51 -1.70
CA MET A 1 31.12 -15.25 -1.80
C MET A 1 29.94 -15.38 -0.87
N ARG A 2 29.69 -14.43 0.04
CA ARG A 2 28.46 -14.43 0.84
C ARG A 2 27.29 -14.23 -0.13
N GLN A 3 26.26 -15.07 -0.03
CA GLN A 3 25.04 -14.83 -0.80
C GLN A 3 24.48 -13.45 -0.42
N PRO A 4 23.96 -12.67 -1.38
CA PRO A 4 23.31 -11.41 -1.05
C PRO A 4 22.18 -11.70 -0.04
N GLN A 5 22.05 -10.85 0.97
CA GLN A 5 21.00 -10.92 1.98
C GLN A 5 19.87 -9.97 1.58
N PRO A 6 18.59 -10.34 1.77
CA PRO A 6 17.49 -9.41 1.55
C PRO A 6 17.61 -8.22 2.52
N GLN A 7 17.12 -7.06 2.08
CA GLN A 7 17.02 -5.83 2.86
C GLN A 7 15.59 -5.62 3.32
N ALA A 8 15.42 -4.79 4.34
CA ALA A 8 14.11 -4.36 4.81
C ALA A 8 14.12 -2.85 5.09
N ALA A 9 12.96 -2.23 4.96
CA ALA A 9 12.71 -0.84 5.33
C ALA A 9 11.37 -0.72 6.05
N LEU A 10 11.27 0.27 6.94
CA LEU A 10 10.07 0.56 7.72
C LEU A 10 9.83 2.06 7.79
N VAL A 11 8.58 2.47 7.68
CA VAL A 11 8.12 3.84 7.94
C VAL A 11 6.91 3.76 8.86
N CYS A 12 6.87 4.62 9.89
CA CYS A 12 5.72 4.81 10.77
C CYS A 12 5.33 6.29 10.80
N ILE A 13 4.05 6.58 10.63
CA ILE A 13 3.47 7.91 10.49
C ILE A 13 2.27 8.03 11.43
N GLU A 14 2.13 9.18 12.09
CA GLU A 14 0.90 9.62 12.74
C GLU A 14 -0.04 10.17 11.65
N PRO A 15 -1.15 9.48 11.32
CA PRO A 15 -1.91 9.78 10.11
C PRO A 15 -2.68 11.11 10.16
N ASP A 16 -2.98 11.61 11.36
CA ASP A 16 -3.72 12.85 11.64
C ASP A 16 -2.87 14.13 11.53
N SER A 17 -1.55 13.98 11.44
CA SER A 17 -0.60 15.09 11.41
C SER A 17 0.43 14.96 10.29
N GLY A 18 0.67 13.73 9.80
CA GLY A 18 1.74 13.41 8.86
C GLY A 18 3.10 13.24 9.54
N ARG A 19 3.21 13.37 10.88
CA ARG A 19 4.49 13.25 11.58
C ARG A 19 5.09 11.86 11.40
N VAL A 20 6.34 11.81 10.98
CA VAL A 20 7.07 10.55 10.79
C VAL A 20 7.68 10.14 12.12
N ALA A 21 6.99 9.24 12.83
CA ALA A 21 7.39 8.76 14.15
C ALA A 21 8.62 7.83 14.09
N ALA A 22 8.77 7.05 13.02
CA ALA A 22 9.95 6.20 12.82
C ALA A 22 10.27 6.01 11.34
N LEU A 23 11.57 5.94 11.03
CA LEU A 23 12.05 5.62 9.69
C LEU A 23 13.31 4.74 9.77
N VAL A 24 13.26 3.58 9.11
CA VAL A 24 14.37 2.64 8.99
C VAL A 24 14.64 2.38 7.50
N GLY A 25 15.83 2.76 7.04
CA GLY A 25 16.22 2.70 5.62
C GLY A 25 16.91 1.40 5.17
N GLY A 26 17.22 0.48 6.08
CA GLY A 26 17.98 -0.73 5.80
C GLY A 26 18.30 -1.53 7.07
N LEU A 27 18.92 -2.70 6.91
CA LEU A 27 19.28 -3.55 8.06
C LEU A 27 20.40 -2.95 8.93
N ASP A 28 21.36 -2.26 8.32
CA ASP A 28 22.51 -1.68 9.00
C ASP A 28 23.05 -0.48 8.22
N PHE A 29 22.97 0.70 8.83
CA PHE A 29 23.43 1.96 8.26
C PHE A 29 24.95 2.00 8.04
N THR A 30 25.72 1.32 8.90
CA THR A 30 27.19 1.31 8.81
C THR A 30 27.67 0.50 7.61
N THR A 31 26.91 -0.54 7.25
CA THR A 31 27.15 -1.34 6.04
C THR A 31 26.58 -0.67 4.79
N SER A 32 25.44 0.01 4.90
CA SER A 32 24.78 0.69 3.77
C SER A 32 24.02 1.93 4.24
N SER A 33 24.50 3.12 3.84
CA SER A 33 23.83 4.40 4.11
C SER A 33 22.66 4.70 3.17
N PHE A 34 22.40 3.83 2.18
CA PHE A 34 21.29 3.99 1.24
C PHE A 34 19.95 3.80 1.95
N ASN A 35 19.13 4.85 1.95
CA ASN A 35 17.85 4.86 2.64
C ASN A 35 16.75 4.31 1.71
N ARG A 36 16.47 3.02 1.84
CA ARG A 36 15.46 2.32 1.02
C ARG A 36 14.04 2.79 1.32
N ALA A 37 13.79 3.41 2.47
CA ALA A 37 12.47 3.93 2.79
C ALA A 37 12.10 5.12 1.89
N THR A 38 13.07 5.96 1.51
CA THR A 38 12.84 7.21 0.76
C THR A 38 13.40 7.21 -0.65
N GLN A 39 14.50 6.48 -0.89
CA GLN A 39 15.26 6.53 -2.14
C GLN A 39 15.00 5.33 -3.06
N ALA A 40 14.69 4.15 -2.51
CA ALA A 40 14.40 2.98 -3.34
C ALA A 40 13.02 3.14 -4.00
N ARG A 41 12.97 2.97 -5.32
CA ARG A 41 11.74 2.91 -6.09
C ARG A 41 11.47 1.45 -6.46
N ARG A 42 10.33 0.94 -6.05
CA ARG A 42 9.97 -0.48 -6.13
C ARG A 42 8.52 -0.63 -6.58
N PRO A 43 8.18 -1.66 -7.36
CA PRO A 43 6.79 -1.89 -7.76
C PRO A 43 5.89 -2.05 -6.54
N ALA A 44 4.84 -1.24 -6.45
CA ALA A 44 3.88 -1.26 -5.33
C ALA A 44 3.15 -2.62 -5.24
N GLY A 45 2.92 -3.28 -6.37
CA GLY A 45 2.15 -4.51 -6.41
C GLY A 45 0.74 -4.32 -5.83
N SER A 46 0.23 -5.35 -5.14
CA SER A 46 -1.14 -5.34 -4.63
C SER A 46 -1.45 -4.30 -3.54
N VAL A 47 -0.47 -3.56 -2.98
CA VAL A 47 -0.80 -2.43 -2.09
C VAL A 47 -1.40 -1.23 -2.84
N PHE A 48 -1.36 -1.20 -4.18
CA PHE A 48 -2.02 -0.17 -4.97
C PHE A 48 -3.54 -0.37 -5.14
N LYS A 49 -4.03 -1.61 -5.01
CA LYS A 49 -5.45 -1.95 -5.20
C LYS A 49 -6.44 -1.07 -4.42
N PRO A 50 -6.19 -0.68 -3.15
CA PRO A 50 -7.11 0.17 -2.39
C PRO A 50 -7.53 1.45 -3.12
N PHE A 51 -6.68 2.07 -3.94
CA PHE A 51 -7.06 3.25 -4.73
C PHE A 51 -8.10 2.92 -5.80
N VAL A 52 -7.97 1.78 -6.49
CA VAL A 52 -8.95 1.32 -7.49
C VAL A 52 -10.32 1.11 -6.82
N TYR A 53 -10.31 0.49 -5.64
CA TYR A 53 -11.54 0.20 -4.90
C TYR A 53 -12.14 1.47 -4.29
N ALA A 54 -11.33 2.41 -3.82
CA ALA A 54 -11.80 3.69 -3.30
C ALA A 54 -12.55 4.49 -4.37
N VAL A 55 -11.99 4.60 -5.59
CA VAL A 55 -12.68 5.23 -6.73
C VAL A 55 -13.98 4.51 -7.06
N ALA A 56 -14.02 3.17 -7.02
CA ALA A 56 -15.27 2.44 -7.23
C ALA A 56 -16.34 2.85 -6.20
N LEU A 57 -15.97 2.95 -4.92
CA LEU A 57 -16.90 3.38 -3.88
C LEU A 57 -17.40 4.81 -4.09
N GLU A 58 -16.53 5.74 -4.52
CA GLU A 58 -16.95 7.10 -4.89
C GLU A 58 -17.92 7.13 -6.08
N GLN A 59 -17.79 6.19 -7.01
CA GLN A 59 -18.69 6.02 -8.15
C GLN A 59 -19.96 5.21 -7.81
N GLY A 60 -20.26 5.03 -6.51
CA GLY A 60 -21.51 4.42 -6.04
C GLY A 60 -21.47 2.90 -5.90
N TRP A 61 -20.32 2.25 -6.11
CA TRP A 61 -20.17 0.84 -5.76
C TRP A 61 -20.23 0.66 -4.25
N ARG A 62 -20.66 -0.52 -3.81
CA ARG A 62 -20.77 -0.86 -2.39
C ARG A 62 -19.81 -2.01 -2.07
N PRO A 63 -19.39 -2.17 -0.80
CA PRO A 63 -18.53 -3.28 -0.40
C PRO A 63 -19.10 -4.68 -0.72
N ASP A 64 -20.43 -4.80 -0.82
CA ASP A 64 -21.19 -5.99 -1.20
C ASP A 64 -21.62 -6.02 -2.68
N SER A 65 -21.26 -5.00 -3.48
CA SER A 65 -21.36 -5.07 -4.93
C SER A 65 -20.49 -6.21 -5.45
N PHE A 66 -20.95 -6.85 -6.52
CA PHE A 66 -20.28 -8.01 -7.09
C PHE A 66 -19.57 -7.66 -8.38
N ILE A 67 -18.42 -8.31 -8.59
CA ILE A 67 -17.66 -8.28 -9.83
C ILE A 67 -17.36 -9.71 -10.29
N ASP A 68 -17.20 -9.87 -11.60
CA ASP A 68 -16.77 -11.11 -12.23
C ASP A 68 -15.31 -11.41 -11.81
N GLY A 69 -15.08 -12.57 -11.21
CA GLY A 69 -13.76 -13.04 -10.78
C GLY A 69 -13.17 -14.13 -11.66
N THR A 70 -13.73 -14.40 -12.85
CA THR A 70 -13.24 -15.39 -13.81
C THR A 70 -12.08 -14.87 -14.66
N PRO A 71 -11.18 -15.74 -15.16
CA PRO A 71 -10.04 -15.35 -15.98
C PRO A 71 -10.41 -14.38 -17.12
N LEU A 72 -9.52 -13.42 -17.41
CA LEU A 72 -9.65 -12.57 -18.58
C LEU A 72 -8.36 -12.58 -19.40
N THR A 73 -8.50 -12.37 -20.71
CA THR A 73 -7.40 -12.10 -21.63
C THR A 73 -7.73 -10.83 -22.39
N LYS A 74 -6.73 -9.95 -22.54
CA LYS A 74 -6.83 -8.75 -23.35
C LYS A 74 -5.67 -8.73 -24.35
N ASP A 75 -5.96 -8.46 -25.60
CA ASP A 75 -4.92 -8.22 -26.60
C ASP A 75 -4.29 -6.84 -26.35
N THR A 76 -2.95 -6.82 -26.28
CA THR A 76 -2.13 -5.61 -26.21
C THR A 76 -1.20 -5.58 -27.42
N ASP A 77 -0.51 -4.46 -27.63
CA ASP A 77 0.50 -4.33 -28.70
C ASP A 77 1.67 -5.31 -28.52
N GLU A 78 1.87 -5.84 -27.31
CA GLU A 78 2.89 -6.83 -26.96
C GLU A 78 2.36 -8.28 -27.01
N GLY A 79 1.08 -8.46 -27.37
CA GLY A 79 0.40 -9.75 -27.44
C GLY A 79 -0.70 -9.95 -26.38
N PRO A 80 -1.22 -11.17 -26.24
CA PRO A 80 -2.29 -11.45 -25.28
C PRO A 80 -1.78 -11.35 -23.83
N TRP A 81 -2.43 -10.50 -23.03
CA TRP A 81 -2.18 -10.34 -21.60
C TRP A 81 -3.29 -10.98 -20.77
N SER A 82 -2.91 -11.95 -19.93
CA SER A 82 -3.82 -12.71 -19.06
C SER A 82 -3.36 -12.62 -17.59
N PRO A 83 -3.86 -11.64 -16.80
CA PRO A 83 -3.51 -11.54 -15.38
C PRO A 83 -4.04 -12.76 -14.61
N LYS A 84 -3.20 -13.34 -13.74
CA LYS A 84 -3.54 -14.52 -12.92
C LYS A 84 -3.61 -14.16 -11.44
N ASN A 85 -4.52 -14.79 -10.70
CA ASN A 85 -4.52 -14.70 -9.24
C ASN A 85 -3.33 -15.49 -8.66
N ALA A 86 -2.81 -15.06 -7.52
CA ALA A 86 -1.60 -15.66 -6.92
C ALA A 86 -1.81 -17.11 -6.45
N ASP A 87 -3.03 -17.44 -6.01
CA ASP A 87 -3.45 -18.80 -5.62
C ASP A 87 -3.92 -19.65 -6.82
N GLY A 88 -4.10 -19.04 -7.99
CA GLY A 88 -4.67 -19.68 -9.17
C GLY A 88 -6.18 -19.98 -9.04
N GLU A 89 -6.84 -19.53 -7.97
CA GLU A 89 -8.27 -19.76 -7.73
C GLU A 89 -9.11 -18.64 -8.34
N TYR A 90 -10.32 -18.98 -8.79
CA TYR A 90 -11.26 -18.04 -9.42
C TYR A 90 -12.66 -18.25 -8.84
N GLN A 91 -13.46 -17.18 -8.84
CA GLN A 91 -14.84 -17.21 -8.39
C GLN A 91 -15.70 -16.47 -9.40
N ASP A 92 -16.78 -17.09 -9.88
CA ASP A 92 -17.63 -16.51 -10.94
C ASP A 92 -18.18 -15.14 -10.54
N LYS A 93 -18.53 -14.99 -9.26
CA LYS A 93 -19.08 -13.77 -8.71
C LYS A 93 -18.54 -13.54 -7.31
N ILE A 94 -17.77 -12.47 -7.14
CA ILE A 94 -17.09 -12.14 -5.89
C ILE A 94 -17.47 -10.73 -5.45
N SER A 95 -17.75 -10.52 -4.17
CA SER A 95 -18.03 -9.17 -3.65
C SER A 95 -16.76 -8.33 -3.63
N LEU A 96 -16.86 -7.00 -3.74
CA LEU A 96 -15.68 -6.13 -3.67
C LEU A 96 -14.89 -6.31 -2.36
N SER A 97 -15.59 -6.48 -1.23
CA SER A 97 -14.95 -6.78 0.05
C SER A 97 -14.13 -8.06 0.01
N ARG A 98 -14.69 -9.15 -0.54
CA ARG A 98 -13.99 -10.43 -0.64
C ARG A 98 -12.84 -10.35 -1.63
N ALA A 99 -13.05 -9.70 -2.78
CA ALA A 99 -12.05 -9.53 -3.83
C ALA A 99 -10.82 -8.77 -3.33
N LEU A 100 -11.02 -7.69 -2.55
CA LEU A 100 -9.91 -6.98 -1.92
C LEU A 100 -9.22 -7.83 -0.84
N ALA A 101 -10.01 -8.54 -0.01
CA ALA A 101 -9.49 -9.37 1.08
C ALA A 101 -8.57 -10.50 0.59
N ILE A 102 -8.95 -11.21 -0.48
CA ILE A 102 -8.09 -12.23 -1.11
C ILE A 102 -7.13 -11.65 -2.14
N SER A 103 -7.16 -10.34 -2.36
CA SER A 103 -6.29 -9.64 -3.30
C SER A 103 -6.40 -10.18 -4.74
N SER A 104 -7.62 -10.44 -5.23
CA SER A 104 -7.84 -10.95 -6.60
C SER A 104 -7.31 -9.96 -7.65
N ASN A 105 -6.44 -10.44 -8.55
CA ASN A 105 -5.85 -9.67 -9.65
C ASN A 105 -6.88 -9.41 -10.74
N VAL A 106 -7.62 -10.46 -11.12
CA VAL A 106 -8.69 -10.39 -12.14
C VAL A 106 -9.74 -9.36 -11.74
N ALA A 107 -10.24 -9.41 -10.50
CA ALA A 107 -11.24 -8.48 -10.03
C ALA A 107 -10.72 -7.03 -10.03
N ALA A 108 -9.48 -6.80 -9.60
CA ALA A 108 -8.87 -5.46 -9.62
C ALA A 108 -8.75 -4.89 -11.04
N VAL A 109 -8.32 -5.70 -12.02
CA VAL A 109 -8.21 -5.28 -13.42
C VAL A 109 -9.58 -4.96 -14.02
N ARG A 110 -10.58 -5.79 -13.76
CA ARG A 110 -11.96 -5.55 -14.22
C ARG A 110 -12.55 -4.31 -13.57
N LEU A 111 -12.30 -4.09 -12.28
CA LEU A 111 -12.77 -2.91 -11.58
C LEU A 111 -12.13 -1.65 -12.14
N LEU A 112 -10.81 -1.64 -12.35
CA LEU A 112 -10.10 -0.52 -12.97
C LEU A 112 -10.65 -0.19 -14.36
N ARG A 113 -10.97 -1.22 -15.16
CA ARG A 113 -11.61 -1.03 -16.47
C ARG A 113 -12.98 -0.36 -16.38
N GLN A 114 -13.74 -0.65 -15.33
CA GLN A 114 -15.08 -0.07 -15.13
C GLN A 114 -15.02 1.36 -14.58
N VAL A 115 -14.11 1.63 -13.63
CA VAL A 115 -14.03 2.95 -12.97
C VAL A 115 -13.17 3.96 -13.72
N GLY A 116 -12.34 3.49 -14.65
CA GLY A 116 -11.42 4.30 -15.44
C GLY A 116 -10.04 4.45 -14.79
N ILE A 117 -9.01 4.58 -15.63
CA ILE A 117 -7.61 4.69 -15.20
C ILE A 117 -7.32 6.08 -14.61
N GLU A 118 -7.75 7.16 -15.28
CA GLU A 118 -7.44 8.52 -14.85
C GLU A 118 -8.02 8.90 -13.48
N PRO A 119 -9.27 8.55 -13.12
CA PRO A 119 -9.78 8.81 -11.76
C PRO A 119 -8.92 8.15 -10.68
N VAL A 120 -8.40 6.94 -10.92
CA VAL A 120 -7.53 6.23 -9.98
C VAL A 120 -6.16 6.90 -9.87
N ARG A 121 -5.58 7.33 -11.00
CA ARG A 121 -4.31 8.09 -11.01
C ARG A 121 -4.46 9.42 -10.29
N GLU A 122 -5.58 10.11 -10.48
CA GLU A 122 -5.86 11.38 -9.82
C GLU A 122 -6.01 11.22 -8.30
N LEU A 123 -6.79 10.24 -7.85
CA LEU A 123 -6.90 9.93 -6.41
C LEU A 123 -5.53 9.62 -5.79
N ALA A 124 -4.73 8.78 -6.47
CA ALA A 124 -3.38 8.45 -6.02
C ALA A 124 -2.47 9.69 -5.91
N ARG A 125 -2.54 10.62 -6.86
CA ARG A 125 -1.79 11.90 -6.79
C ARG A 125 -2.26 12.78 -5.64
N GLN A 126 -3.57 12.90 -5.44
CA GLN A 126 -4.12 13.66 -4.32
C GLN A 126 -3.72 13.07 -2.96
N ALA A 127 -3.54 11.75 -2.90
CA ALA A 127 -2.98 11.02 -1.76
C ALA A 127 -1.45 11.10 -1.64
N GLY A 128 -0.77 11.92 -2.45
CA GLY A 128 0.66 12.18 -2.32
C GLY A 128 1.59 11.28 -3.15
N ILE A 129 1.06 10.43 -4.04
CA ILE A 129 1.89 9.70 -5.00
C ILE A 129 2.33 10.66 -6.13
N VAL A 130 3.61 10.99 -6.14
CA VAL A 130 4.29 11.82 -7.15
C VAL A 130 4.99 10.99 -8.23
N SER A 131 5.19 9.70 -7.98
CA SER A 131 5.83 8.77 -8.91
C SER A 131 5.06 8.65 -10.23
N PRO A 132 5.76 8.52 -11.38
CA PRO A 132 5.11 8.31 -12.66
C PRO A 132 4.23 7.06 -12.65
N MET A 133 2.94 7.23 -12.91
CA MET A 133 1.97 6.13 -12.96
C MET A 133 1.65 5.73 -14.42
N PRO A 134 1.68 4.43 -14.75
CA PRO A 134 1.26 3.95 -16.06
C PRO A 134 -0.21 4.30 -16.35
N ALA A 135 -0.52 4.50 -17.62
CA ALA A 135 -1.85 4.87 -18.12
C ALA A 135 -2.58 3.68 -18.75
N ASP A 136 -2.35 2.48 -18.22
CA ASP A 136 -2.92 1.23 -18.71
C ASP A 136 -3.46 0.35 -17.56
N LEU A 137 -4.06 -0.80 -17.91
CA LEU A 137 -4.72 -1.67 -16.93
C LEU A 137 -3.76 -2.41 -15.99
N SER A 138 -2.46 -2.44 -16.28
CA SER A 138 -1.46 -3.03 -15.38
C SER A 138 -1.37 -2.25 -14.06
N LEU A 139 -1.79 -0.98 -14.05
CA LEU A 139 -1.87 -0.15 -12.85
C LEU A 139 -2.68 -0.83 -11.73
N ALA A 140 -3.73 -1.59 -12.05
CA ALA A 140 -4.52 -2.34 -11.08
C ALA A 140 -3.70 -3.40 -10.31
N LEU A 141 -2.57 -3.81 -10.87
CA LEU A 141 -1.63 -4.77 -10.29
C LEU A 141 -0.44 -4.07 -9.60
N GLY A 142 -0.39 -2.74 -9.61
CA GLY A 142 0.63 -1.94 -8.94
C GLY A 142 1.98 -1.94 -9.65
N THR A 143 1.98 -1.81 -10.98
CA THR A 143 3.18 -1.59 -11.81
C THR A 143 3.81 -0.20 -11.67
N VAL A 144 3.32 0.61 -10.71
CA VAL A 144 3.93 1.89 -10.34
C VAL A 144 5.12 1.66 -9.40
N ASP A 145 6.26 2.25 -9.74
CA ASP A 145 7.47 2.22 -8.91
C ASP A 145 7.46 3.40 -7.93
N VAL A 146 7.28 3.09 -6.64
CA VAL A 146 7.13 4.08 -5.54
C VAL A 146 8.17 3.86 -4.45
N SER A 147 8.40 4.88 -3.63
CA SER A 147 9.14 4.69 -2.38
C SER A 147 8.21 4.17 -1.27
N LEU A 148 8.79 3.54 -0.25
CA LEU A 148 8.01 3.09 0.91
C LEU A 148 7.35 4.25 1.63
N LEU A 149 8.07 5.37 1.82
CA LEU A 149 7.52 6.57 2.44
C LEU A 149 6.29 7.08 1.68
N GLU A 150 6.41 7.23 0.36
CA GLU A 150 5.32 7.72 -0.49
C GLU A 150 4.10 6.81 -0.43
N MET A 151 4.29 5.50 -0.59
CA MET A 151 3.20 4.54 -0.58
C MET A 151 2.54 4.41 0.80
N THR A 152 3.33 4.48 1.87
CA THR A 152 2.83 4.44 3.25
C THR A 152 2.03 5.71 3.56
N ALA A 153 2.56 6.89 3.24
CA ALA A 153 1.87 8.15 3.44
C ALA A 153 0.53 8.19 2.68
N ALA A 154 0.47 7.63 1.47
CA ALA A 154 -0.76 7.61 0.70
C ALA A 154 -1.88 6.77 1.33
N PHE A 155 -1.57 5.86 2.26
CA PHE A 155 -2.59 5.14 3.05
C PHE A 155 -3.21 6.01 4.15
N ALA A 156 -2.69 7.21 4.44
CA ALA A 156 -3.25 8.12 5.43
C ALA A 156 -4.70 8.49 5.10
N ILE A 157 -5.07 8.58 3.81
CA ILE A 157 -6.47 8.85 3.40
C ILE A 157 -7.45 7.79 3.89
N PHE A 158 -6.98 6.56 4.15
CA PHE A 158 -7.82 5.50 4.72
C PHE A 158 -7.73 5.46 6.24
N ALA A 159 -6.57 5.82 6.80
CA ALA A 159 -6.32 5.82 8.24
C ALA A 159 -7.06 6.98 8.93
N ASP A 160 -6.98 8.19 8.37
CA ASP A 160 -7.52 9.43 8.92
C ASP A 160 -8.78 9.90 8.18
N ASP A 161 -9.72 8.98 7.97
CA ASP A 161 -11.10 9.27 7.53
C ASP A 161 -11.19 10.21 6.30
N GLY A 162 -10.27 10.04 5.34
CA GLY A 162 -10.23 10.77 4.07
C GLY A 162 -9.34 12.01 4.04
N MET A 163 -8.63 12.31 5.12
CA MET A 163 -7.63 13.38 5.17
C MET A 163 -6.26 12.90 4.71
N PHE A 164 -5.50 13.79 4.10
CA PHE A 164 -4.09 13.58 3.77
C PHE A 164 -3.24 14.70 4.36
N HIS A 165 -2.18 14.29 5.05
CA HIS A 165 -1.14 15.16 5.57
C HIS A 165 0.19 14.75 4.93
N GLU A 166 0.97 15.72 4.47
CA GLU A 166 2.28 15.44 3.92
C GLU A 166 3.24 14.94 5.02
N PRO A 167 4.12 13.97 4.73
CA PRO A 167 5.08 13.48 5.72
C PRO A 167 5.94 14.58 6.32
N LEU A 168 5.89 14.72 7.64
CA LEU A 168 6.59 15.75 8.40
C LEU A 168 7.74 15.15 9.22
N PHE A 169 8.96 15.59 8.94
CA PHE A 169 10.17 15.15 9.66
C PHE A 169 10.69 16.17 10.68
N ILE A 170 10.31 17.43 10.54
CA ILE A 170 10.78 18.53 11.37
C ILE A 170 9.55 19.19 11.98
N ASP A 171 9.34 18.99 13.28
CA ASP A 171 8.17 19.53 13.99
C ASP A 171 8.21 21.06 14.10
N HIS A 172 9.41 21.63 14.28
CA HIS A 172 9.64 23.07 14.26
C HIS A 172 11.13 23.38 14.09
N ILE A 173 11.43 24.63 13.76
CA ILE A 173 12.77 25.21 13.76
C ILE A 173 12.78 26.35 14.78
N GLU A 174 13.73 26.30 15.72
CA GLU A 174 14.01 27.39 16.64
C GLU A 174 15.33 28.06 16.25
N THR A 175 15.31 29.38 16.06
CA THR A 175 16.50 30.16 15.75
C THR A 175 17.21 30.60 17.04
N ALA A 176 18.48 30.96 16.95
CA ALA A 176 19.28 31.36 18.11
C ALA A 176 18.76 32.65 18.80
N ASP A 177 18.03 33.49 18.07
CA ASP A 177 17.34 34.70 18.57
C ASP A 177 15.91 34.41 19.07
N GLY A 178 15.50 33.15 19.15
CA GLY A 178 14.25 32.70 19.77
C GLY A 178 13.03 32.73 18.82
N GLN A 179 13.23 32.84 17.50
CA GLN A 179 12.15 32.71 16.55
C GLN A 179 11.74 31.23 16.42
N TYR A 180 10.45 30.96 16.59
CA TYR A 180 9.86 29.63 16.45
C TYR A 180 9.10 29.54 15.12
N ILE A 181 9.47 28.59 14.28
CA ILE A 181 8.81 28.29 12.99
C ILE A 181 8.23 26.88 13.09
N SER A 182 6.91 26.76 13.18
CA SER A 182 6.24 25.45 13.19
C SER A 182 6.41 24.72 11.86
N GLY A 183 6.67 23.43 11.92
CA GLY A 183 6.59 22.52 10.79
C GLY A 183 5.16 22.07 10.52
N GLY A 184 4.94 21.55 9.31
CA GLY A 184 3.65 21.01 8.89
C GLY A 184 2.70 22.06 8.32
N GLY A 185 1.68 21.57 7.62
CA GLY A 185 0.58 22.37 7.08
C GLY A 185 -0.76 21.79 7.47
N ALA A 186 -1.84 22.50 7.16
CA ALA A 186 -3.17 21.95 7.29
C ALA A 186 -3.33 20.74 6.35
N GLY A 187 -3.89 19.65 6.86
CA GLY A 187 -4.27 18.52 6.03
C GLY A 187 -5.30 18.90 4.97
N ARG A 188 -5.35 18.12 3.89
CA ARG A 188 -6.35 18.27 2.83
C ARG A 188 -7.30 17.09 2.80
N ARG A 189 -8.58 17.35 2.55
CA ARG A 189 -9.55 16.28 2.32
C ARG A 189 -9.39 15.72 0.91
N VAL A 190 -9.09 14.43 0.82
CA VAL A 190 -8.92 13.68 -0.44
C VAL A 190 -10.12 12.76 -0.71
N LEU A 191 -10.67 12.14 0.34
CA LEU A 191 -11.86 11.32 0.24
C LEU A 191 -12.99 11.85 1.14
N PRO A 192 -14.26 11.63 0.76
CA PRO A 192 -15.36 11.70 1.70
C PRO A 192 -15.14 10.72 2.86
N GLU A 193 -15.46 11.17 4.08
CA GLU A 193 -15.33 10.39 5.31
C GLU A 193 -16.04 9.03 5.22
N GLU A 194 -17.22 9.00 4.61
CA GLU A 194 -17.97 7.77 4.39
C GLU A 194 -17.20 6.77 3.51
N THR A 195 -16.61 7.23 2.40
CA THR A 195 -15.81 6.39 1.50
C THR A 195 -14.58 5.85 2.22
N ALA A 196 -13.86 6.70 2.95
CA ALA A 196 -12.68 6.31 3.71
C ALA A 196 -13.03 5.23 4.76
N ARG A 197 -14.14 5.39 5.48
CA ARG A 197 -14.61 4.38 6.46
C ARG A 197 -15.04 3.08 5.82
N ARG A 198 -15.69 3.11 4.65
CA ARG A 198 -16.00 1.90 3.87
C ARG A 198 -14.73 1.18 3.43
N MET A 199 -13.71 1.91 2.96
CA MET A 199 -12.40 1.35 2.64
C MET A 199 -11.70 0.77 3.87
N LYS A 200 -11.71 1.48 5.00
CA LYS A 200 -11.17 1.02 6.28
C LYS A 200 -11.77 -0.34 6.68
N MET A 201 -13.10 -0.49 6.61
CA MET A 201 -13.77 -1.77 6.87
C MET A 201 -13.31 -2.89 5.92
N MET A 202 -13.18 -2.60 4.62
CA MET A 202 -12.71 -3.58 3.64
C MET A 202 -11.24 -3.99 3.89
N LEU A 203 -10.39 -3.04 4.26
CA LEU A 203 -8.99 -3.28 4.64
C LEU A 203 -8.86 -4.05 5.95
N THR A 204 -9.76 -3.85 6.92
CA THR A 204 -9.85 -4.73 8.10
C THR A 204 -10.20 -6.15 7.69
N GLY A 205 -11.03 -6.35 6.66
CA GLY A 205 -11.32 -7.65 6.08
C GLY A 205 -10.08 -8.37 5.51
N VAL A 206 -9.13 -7.63 4.93
CA VAL A 206 -7.85 -8.20 4.43
C VAL A 206 -7.06 -8.85 5.57
N VAL A 207 -7.05 -8.22 6.75
CA VAL A 207 -6.33 -8.74 7.92
C VAL A 207 -7.13 -9.84 8.60
N ARG A 208 -8.45 -9.70 8.76
CA ARG A 208 -9.26 -10.69 9.49
C ARG A 208 -9.42 -12.03 8.77
N GLN A 209 -9.56 -12.02 7.46
CA GLN A 209 -10.00 -13.18 6.68
C GLN A 209 -9.31 -13.30 5.31
N GLY A 210 -8.21 -12.56 5.13
CA GLY A 210 -7.56 -12.39 3.84
C GLY A 210 -6.04 -12.57 3.92
N THR A 211 -5.35 -11.96 2.96
CA THR A 211 -3.91 -12.12 2.76
C THR A 211 -3.06 -11.52 3.88
N GLY A 212 -3.61 -10.61 4.70
CA GLY A 212 -2.91 -9.89 5.76
C GLY A 212 -3.02 -10.53 7.14
N SER A 213 -3.49 -11.77 7.27
CA SER A 213 -3.82 -12.39 8.56
C SER A 213 -2.67 -12.45 9.56
N LEU A 214 -1.43 -12.56 9.08
CA LEU A 214 -0.24 -12.56 9.95
C LEU A 214 0.11 -11.18 10.54
N ALA A 215 -0.59 -10.11 10.13
CA ALA A 215 -0.48 -8.77 10.72
C ALA A 215 -1.46 -8.55 11.89
N ALA A 216 -2.32 -9.51 12.22
CA ALA A 216 -3.36 -9.32 13.22
C ALA A 216 -2.81 -8.97 14.62
N LEU A 217 -3.48 -8.03 15.28
CA LEU A 217 -3.25 -7.60 16.66
C LEU A 217 -4.53 -7.80 17.49
N PRO A 218 -4.47 -7.66 18.83
CA PRO A 218 -5.67 -7.64 19.68
C PRO A 218 -6.61 -6.47 19.39
N VAL A 219 -6.09 -5.37 18.83
CA VAL A 219 -6.86 -4.21 18.38
C VAL A 219 -7.29 -4.34 16.92
N ALA A 220 -8.22 -3.49 16.49
CA ALA A 220 -8.61 -3.44 15.08
C ALA A 220 -7.44 -2.98 14.21
N VAL A 221 -7.09 -3.79 13.21
CA VAL A 221 -6.07 -3.49 12.22
C VAL A 221 -6.71 -3.47 10.84
N ALA A 222 -6.40 -2.44 10.06
CA ALA A 222 -6.69 -2.38 8.64
C ALA A 222 -5.36 -2.38 7.87
N GLY A 223 -5.28 -3.10 6.76
CA GLY A 223 -4.04 -3.11 5.99
C GLY A 223 -4.14 -3.87 4.68
N LYS A 224 -3.05 -3.83 3.92
CA LYS A 224 -2.94 -4.48 2.62
C LYS A 224 -1.56 -5.09 2.43
N THR A 225 -1.55 -6.32 1.92
CA THR A 225 -0.32 -6.96 1.42
C THR A 225 -0.05 -6.55 -0.02
N GLY A 226 1.23 -6.44 -0.36
CA GLY A 226 1.73 -6.29 -1.72
C GLY A 226 2.80 -7.34 -2.00
N THR A 227 2.75 -7.93 -3.19
CA THR A 227 3.80 -8.78 -3.72
C THR A 227 3.98 -8.38 -5.18
N SER A 228 5.21 -8.08 -5.59
CA SER A 228 5.54 -7.79 -7.00
C SER A 228 5.79 -9.09 -7.78
N ASN A 229 5.95 -8.98 -9.10
CA ASN A 229 6.25 -10.13 -9.95
C ASN A 229 7.52 -10.86 -9.49
N ASP A 230 7.55 -12.19 -9.68
CA ASP A 230 8.62 -13.09 -9.23
C ASP A 230 8.95 -12.98 -7.73
N ASN A 231 8.02 -12.49 -6.91
CA ASN A 231 8.19 -12.26 -5.47
C ASN A 231 9.43 -11.42 -5.13
N ARG A 232 9.77 -10.42 -5.96
CA ARG A 232 10.96 -9.56 -5.74
C ARG A 232 10.78 -8.59 -4.57
N ASP A 233 9.55 -8.13 -4.37
CA ASP A 233 9.18 -7.17 -3.34
C ASP A 233 8.02 -7.71 -2.51
N ALA A 234 8.20 -7.69 -1.20
CA ALA A 234 7.17 -7.99 -0.22
C ALA A 234 6.82 -6.71 0.55
N TRP A 235 5.56 -6.32 0.47
CA TRP A 235 5.03 -5.14 1.15
C TRP A 235 3.93 -5.50 2.14
N PHE A 236 3.90 -4.80 3.25
CA PHE A 236 2.70 -4.68 4.05
C PHE A 236 2.54 -3.25 4.53
N ILE A 237 1.39 -2.64 4.25
CA ILE A 237 1.04 -1.31 4.75
C ILE A 237 -0.26 -1.45 5.52
N GLY A 238 -0.25 -1.03 6.77
CA GLY A 238 -1.39 -1.16 7.67
C GLY A 238 -1.39 -0.11 8.75
N PHE A 239 -2.53 0.04 9.41
CA PHE A 239 -2.77 1.04 10.43
C PHE A 239 -3.73 0.55 11.50
N THR A 240 -3.60 1.15 12.67
CA THR A 240 -4.50 1.08 13.82
C THR A 240 -5.19 2.44 13.97
N HIS A 241 -5.68 2.76 15.18
CA HIS A 241 -6.20 4.10 15.46
C HIS A 241 -5.11 5.15 15.57
N GLN A 242 -3.90 4.78 16.02
CA GLN A 242 -2.85 5.74 16.35
C GLN A 242 -1.77 5.84 15.27
N TYR A 243 -1.35 4.71 14.71
CA TYR A 243 -0.20 4.68 13.81
C TYR A 243 -0.52 4.03 12.47
N LEU A 244 0.07 4.59 11.42
CA LEU A 244 0.12 4.04 10.08
C LEU A 244 1.56 3.65 9.77
N ALA A 245 1.80 2.36 9.52
CA ALA A 245 3.13 1.87 9.21
C ALA A 245 3.17 1.05 7.93
N GLY A 246 4.30 1.15 7.24
CA GLY A 246 4.61 0.37 6.05
C GLY A 246 5.93 -0.36 6.21
N VAL A 247 5.98 -1.59 5.71
CA VAL A 247 7.18 -2.41 5.66
C VAL A 247 7.40 -2.88 4.22
N TRP A 248 8.65 -2.80 3.78
CA TRP A 248 9.13 -3.41 2.54
C TRP A 248 10.26 -4.39 2.85
N VAL A 249 10.30 -5.51 2.15
CA VAL A 249 11.41 -6.47 2.13
C VAL A 249 11.72 -6.84 0.69
N GLY A 250 13.00 -6.89 0.32
CA GLY A 250 13.44 -7.19 -1.04
C GLY A 250 14.95 -7.19 -1.20
N PHE A 251 15.44 -7.67 -2.34
CA PHE A 251 16.86 -7.59 -2.69
C PHE A 251 17.17 -6.30 -3.45
N ASP A 252 18.34 -5.70 -3.18
CA ASP A 252 18.79 -4.55 -3.94
C ASP A 252 18.90 -4.84 -5.45
N HIS A 253 19.32 -6.06 -5.78
CA HIS A 253 19.61 -6.53 -7.13
C HIS A 253 18.39 -7.18 -7.82
N ASN A 254 17.16 -6.85 -7.40
CA ASN A 254 15.91 -7.33 -8.04
C ASN A 254 15.78 -8.86 -8.16
N GLN A 255 16.34 -9.60 -7.21
CA GLN A 255 16.20 -11.06 -7.12
C GLN A 255 14.90 -11.41 -6.40
N GLY A 256 14.31 -12.56 -6.75
CA GLY A 256 13.13 -13.07 -6.06
C GLY A 256 13.45 -13.49 -4.62
N LEU A 257 12.54 -13.22 -3.69
CA LEU A 257 12.65 -13.64 -2.29
C LEU A 257 12.46 -15.16 -2.11
N GLY A 258 11.86 -15.82 -3.09
CA GLY A 258 11.52 -17.24 -3.10
C GLY A 258 10.02 -17.47 -3.27
N ASP A 259 9.65 -18.67 -3.73
CA ASP A 259 8.28 -18.99 -4.17
C ASP A 259 7.20 -18.83 -3.10
N LYS A 260 7.58 -18.87 -1.82
CA LYS A 260 6.66 -18.76 -0.67
C LYS A 260 6.70 -17.40 0.02
N GLU A 261 7.58 -16.51 -0.42
CA GLU A 261 7.78 -15.19 0.15
C GLU A 261 6.88 -14.15 -0.52
N GLY A 262 6.46 -13.14 0.23
CA GLY A 262 5.54 -12.11 -0.23
C GLY A 262 4.99 -11.28 0.92
N GLY A 263 4.17 -10.28 0.61
CA GLY A 263 3.73 -9.28 1.60
C GLY A 263 3.12 -9.87 2.87
N GLY A 264 2.29 -10.91 2.75
CA GLY A 264 1.62 -11.53 3.90
C GLY A 264 2.51 -12.42 4.77
N ARG A 265 3.54 -13.05 4.20
CA ARG A 265 4.39 -14.01 4.92
C ARG A 265 5.71 -13.40 5.40
N THR A 266 6.19 -12.38 4.68
CA THR A 266 7.51 -11.77 4.91
C THR A 266 7.38 -10.40 5.58
N ALA A 267 6.60 -9.47 5.01
CA ALA A 267 6.51 -8.09 5.51
C ALA A 267 5.51 -7.92 6.67
N ALA A 268 4.35 -8.59 6.60
CA ALA A 268 3.31 -8.48 7.62
C ALA A 268 3.76 -8.89 9.04
N PRO A 269 4.55 -9.97 9.25
CA PRO A 269 5.08 -10.28 10.59
C PRO A 269 6.02 -9.21 11.15
N ILE A 270 6.85 -8.59 10.29
CA ILE A 270 7.75 -7.49 10.71
C ILE A 270 6.91 -6.29 11.16
N TRP A 271 5.90 -5.94 10.35
CA TRP A 271 4.94 -4.88 10.71
C TRP A 271 4.26 -5.17 12.04
N ARG A 272 3.76 -6.40 12.23
CA ARG A 272 3.10 -6.81 13.48
C ARG A 272 4.03 -6.69 14.68
N ASN A 273 5.28 -7.15 14.55
CA ASN A 273 6.25 -7.10 15.64
C ASN A 273 6.58 -5.66 16.03
N PHE A 274 6.76 -4.76 15.05
CA PHE A 274 6.95 -3.34 15.32
C PHE A 274 5.73 -2.72 16.02
N MET A 275 4.53 -2.96 15.47
CA MET A 275 3.30 -2.36 16.00
C MET A 275 2.97 -2.83 17.41
N ARG A 276 3.36 -4.04 17.82
CA ARG A 276 3.20 -4.51 19.20
C ARG A 276 4.02 -3.75 20.24
N GLU A 277 5.07 -3.05 19.81
CA GLU A 277 5.95 -2.28 20.70
C GLU A 277 5.53 -0.81 20.81
N VAL A 278 4.72 -0.32 19.85
CA VAL A 278 4.35 1.10 19.76
C VAL A 278 2.85 1.39 19.95
N GLU A 279 2.01 0.36 19.90
CA GLU A 279 0.56 0.42 20.21
C GLU A 279 0.28 0.04 21.67
#